data_AF-A0AB37RE02-F1
#
_entry.id   AF-A0AB37RE02-F1
#
_cell.length_a   1.000
_cell.length_b   1.000
_cell.length_c   1.000
_cell.angle_alpha   90.00
_cell.angle_beta   90.00
_cell.angle_gamma   90.00
#
_symmetry.space_group_name_H-M   'P 1'
#
loop_
_entity.id
_entity.type
_entity.pdbx_description
1 polymer ?
#
loop_
_entity_poly.entity_id
_entity_poly.type
_entity_poly.pdbx_seq_one_letter_code
_entity_poly.pdbx_strand_id
1 'polypeptide(L)'
;MKWKVNTMQSKPAEPIVAMELKIRLIQVKPSVSRTILVPTTLRYRQLHELIQIAFGWENAHLHEFQSQQISDNRSLMDVLRNIQPEGAIDEEKDMVYPEILNGSITYTYDFGEDWKHKIELGKVYTSAELMRHDLPLCIRGRGNNMLEDGFEEPGAPYSRDNINRQFYYWRMRNAK
;
A
#
# COMPACT_ATOMS: atom_id res chain seq x y z
N MET A 1 4.72 -54.71 22.50
CA MET A 1 4.59 -53.31 22.95
C MET A 1 4.41 -52.43 21.72
N LYS A 2 3.26 -51.74 21.58
CA LYS A 2 3.01 -50.80 20.47
C LYS A 2 3.18 -49.38 20.99
N TRP A 3 4.17 -48.66 20.49
CA TRP A 3 4.34 -47.24 20.78
C TRP A 3 3.36 -46.44 19.93
N LYS A 4 2.43 -45.72 20.57
CA LYS A 4 1.65 -44.69 19.91
C LYS A 4 2.54 -43.47 19.76
N VAL A 5 2.97 -43.17 18.54
CA VAL A 5 3.50 -41.85 18.19
C VAL A 5 2.37 -40.84 18.36
N ASN A 6 2.52 -39.99 19.37
CA ASN A 6 1.60 -38.89 19.59
C ASN A 6 2.03 -37.76 18.64
N THR A 7 1.50 -37.77 17.42
CA THR A 7 1.62 -36.63 16.51
C THR A 7 0.82 -35.49 17.11
N MET A 8 1.48 -34.57 17.82
CA MET A 8 0.91 -33.26 18.11
C MET A 8 0.67 -32.57 16.76
N GLN A 9 -0.56 -32.67 16.25
CA GLN A 9 -1.01 -31.81 15.17
C GLN A 9 -0.95 -30.38 15.70
N SER A 10 0.08 -29.63 15.32
CA SER A 10 0.11 -28.20 15.57
C SER A 10 -1.09 -27.58 14.86
N LYS A 11 -1.84 -26.72 15.57
CA LYS A 11 -2.91 -25.93 14.95
C LYS A 11 -2.28 -25.18 13.76
N PRO A 12 -2.87 -25.23 12.55
CA PRO A 12 -2.34 -24.48 11.42
C PRO A 12 -2.27 -22.99 11.80
N ALA A 13 -1.16 -22.34 11.43
CA ALA A 13 -1.00 -20.90 11.66
C ALA A 13 -2.18 -20.17 10.99
N GLU A 14 -2.80 -19.25 11.72
CA GLU A 14 -3.94 -18.50 11.19
C GLU A 14 -3.52 -17.65 9.99
N PRO A 15 -4.35 -17.57 8.93
CA PRO A 15 -3.98 -16.87 7.71
C PRO A 15 -3.80 -15.37 7.95
N ILE A 16 -2.77 -14.80 7.33
CA ILE A 16 -2.57 -13.35 7.27
C ILE A 16 -3.56 -12.78 6.25
N VAL A 17 -4.43 -11.89 6.71
CA VAL A 17 -5.53 -11.34 5.89
C VAL A 17 -5.42 -9.84 5.68
N ALA A 18 -4.59 -9.14 6.45
CA ALA A 18 -4.41 -7.70 6.32
C ALA A 18 -2.96 -7.25 6.59
N MET A 19 -2.62 -6.09 6.06
CA MET A 19 -1.33 -5.45 6.19
C MET A 19 -1.47 -3.96 6.46
N GLU A 20 -0.58 -3.42 7.28
CA GLU A 20 -0.35 -1.99 7.38
C GLU A 20 0.57 -1.52 6.25
N LEU A 21 0.16 -0.48 5.55
CA LEU A 21 1.00 0.27 4.63
C LEU A 21 1.31 1.63 5.23
N LYS A 22 2.60 1.93 5.36
CA LYS A 22 3.11 3.25 5.73
C LYS A 22 3.43 4.01 4.46
N ILE A 23 2.69 5.07 4.17
CA ILE A 23 2.79 5.85 2.95
C ILE A 23 3.31 7.24 3.33
N ARG A 24 4.44 7.64 2.76
CA ARG A 24 5.09 8.92 3.06
C ARG A 24 5.41 9.67 1.77
N LEU A 25 4.99 10.93 1.69
CA LEU A 25 5.37 11.85 0.64
C LEU A 25 6.82 12.30 0.88
N ILE A 26 7.73 12.05 -0.07
CA ILE A 26 9.18 12.12 0.20
C ILE A 26 9.80 13.51 0.01
N GLN A 27 9.26 14.36 -0.86
CA GLN A 27 9.80 15.69 -1.16
C GLN A 27 9.38 16.77 -0.15
N VAL A 28 8.33 16.55 0.65
CA VAL A 28 7.66 17.61 1.41
C VAL A 28 8.15 17.74 2.85
N LYS A 29 8.31 18.99 3.31
CA LYS A 29 8.58 19.37 4.70
C LYS A 29 7.54 20.39 5.22
N PRO A 30 6.96 20.20 6.42
CA PRO A 30 7.15 19.07 7.33
C PRO A 30 6.58 17.77 6.76
N SER A 31 7.09 16.62 7.21
CA SER A 31 6.74 15.31 6.64
C SER A 31 5.23 15.05 6.65
N VAL A 32 4.70 14.70 5.46
CA VAL A 32 3.32 14.25 5.25
C VAL A 32 3.29 12.73 5.11
N SER A 33 2.45 12.06 5.90
CA SER A 33 2.34 10.59 5.87
C SER A 33 0.99 10.07 6.33
N ARG A 34 0.64 8.88 5.84
CA ARG A 34 -0.57 8.13 6.20
C ARG A 34 -0.17 6.69 6.51
N THR A 35 -0.78 6.09 7.52
CA THR A 35 -0.70 4.65 7.73
C THR A 35 -2.10 4.07 7.62
N ILE A 36 -2.26 3.16 6.67
CA ILE A 36 -3.54 2.53 6.36
C ILE A 36 -3.43 1.02 6.56
N LEU A 37 -4.53 0.41 7.01
CA LEU A 37 -4.72 -1.02 7.12
C LEU A 37 -5.58 -1.47 5.94
N VAL A 38 -5.10 -2.43 5.19
CA VAL A 38 -5.69 -2.90 3.92
C VAL A 38 -5.63 -4.43 3.85
N PRO A 39 -6.51 -5.09 3.08
CA PRO A 39 -6.44 -6.53 2.93
C PRO A 39 -5.16 -6.94 2.19
N THR A 40 -4.62 -8.13 2.47
CA THR A 40 -3.47 -8.68 1.72
C THR A 40 -3.82 -8.99 0.26
N THR A 41 -5.11 -9.04 -0.08
CA THR A 41 -5.63 -9.17 -1.44
C THR A 41 -5.76 -7.85 -2.20
N LEU A 42 -5.34 -6.72 -1.61
CA LEU A 42 -5.42 -5.40 -2.24
C LEU A 42 -4.58 -5.37 -3.52
N ARG A 43 -5.22 -4.99 -4.63
CA ARG A 43 -4.54 -4.76 -5.91
C ARG A 43 -3.97 -3.36 -6.02
N TYR A 44 -3.03 -3.16 -6.93
CA TYR A 44 -2.37 -1.87 -7.14
C TYR A 44 -3.33 -0.75 -7.57
N ARG A 45 -4.33 -1.03 -8.44
CA ARG A 45 -5.36 -0.03 -8.78
C ARG A 45 -6.12 0.44 -7.54
N GLN A 46 -6.48 -0.50 -6.67
CA GLN A 46 -7.17 -0.16 -5.42
C GLN A 46 -6.27 0.63 -4.49
N LEU A 47 -4.97 0.29 -4.42
CA LEU A 47 -4.00 1.07 -3.65
C LEU A 47 -3.91 2.50 -4.15
N HIS A 48 -3.86 2.72 -5.47
CA HIS A 48 -3.89 4.04 -6.07
C HIS A 48 -5.11 4.86 -5.58
N GLU A 49 -6.32 4.31 -5.71
CA GLU A 49 -7.55 4.99 -5.26
C GLU A 49 -7.51 5.32 -3.75
N LEU A 50 -6.95 4.43 -2.93
CA LEU A 50 -6.81 4.66 -1.49
C LEU A 50 -5.76 5.73 -1.16
N ILE A 51 -4.68 5.85 -1.94
CA ILE A 51 -3.70 6.93 -1.78
C ILE A 51 -4.35 8.27 -2.13
N GLN A 52 -5.06 8.36 -3.26
CA GLN A 52 -5.78 9.57 -3.68
C GLN A 52 -6.71 10.06 -2.57
N ILE A 53 -7.54 9.16 -2.01
CA ILE A 53 -8.42 9.49 -0.88
C ILE A 53 -7.64 9.91 0.38
N ALA A 54 -6.56 9.20 0.72
CA ALA A 54 -5.81 9.45 1.96
C ALA A 54 -5.01 10.76 1.94
N PHE A 55 -4.61 11.22 0.76
CA PHE A 55 -3.89 12.48 0.52
C PHE A 55 -4.80 13.60 -0.02
N GLY A 56 -6.08 13.31 -0.26
CA GLY A 56 -7.09 14.30 -0.64
C GLY A 56 -6.90 14.84 -2.06
N TRP A 57 -6.48 13.98 -2.97
CA TRP A 57 -6.33 14.27 -4.40
C TRP A 57 -7.50 13.70 -5.20
N GLU A 58 -7.64 14.24 -6.41
CA GLU A 58 -8.80 14.12 -7.27
C GLU A 58 -8.62 13.09 -8.38
N ASN A 59 -7.45 12.45 -8.48
CA ASN A 59 -7.11 11.51 -9.53
C ASN A 59 -7.19 12.14 -10.94
N ALA A 60 -6.72 13.37 -11.09
CA ALA A 60 -6.70 14.09 -12.36
C ALA A 60 -5.51 13.73 -13.25
N HIS A 61 -4.47 13.11 -12.70
CA HIS A 61 -3.19 12.90 -13.39
C HIS A 61 -2.78 11.44 -13.54
N LEU A 62 -1.80 11.20 -14.41
CA LEU A 62 -1.17 9.89 -14.57
C LEU A 62 -0.34 9.51 -13.34
N HIS A 63 -0.17 8.20 -13.16
CA HIS A 63 0.61 7.63 -12.08
C HIS A 63 1.32 6.35 -12.48
N GLU A 64 2.26 5.92 -11.64
CA GLU A 64 2.91 4.63 -11.76
C GLU A 64 3.35 4.09 -10.39
N PHE A 65 3.54 2.77 -10.34
CA PHE A 65 4.18 2.07 -9.22
C PHE A 65 5.51 1.46 -9.67
N GLN A 66 6.50 1.52 -8.78
CA GLN A 66 7.82 0.94 -8.99
C GLN A 66 8.25 0.18 -7.72
N SER A 67 8.48 -1.12 -7.85
CA SER A 67 8.96 -1.96 -6.74
C SER A 67 10.47 -1.90 -6.60
N GLN A 68 10.96 -1.42 -5.46
CA GLN A 68 12.38 -1.49 -5.12
C GLN A 68 12.64 -2.79 -4.35
N GLN A 69 12.88 -3.88 -5.10
CA GLN A 69 13.31 -5.13 -4.47
C GLN A 69 14.68 -4.94 -3.85
N ILE A 70 14.86 -5.43 -2.62
CA ILE A 70 16.17 -5.56 -1.99
C ILE A 70 16.96 -6.56 -2.83
N SER A 71 17.89 -6.06 -3.65
CA SER A 71 18.67 -6.85 -4.58
C SER A 71 19.70 -7.70 -3.83
N ASP A 72 19.34 -8.92 -3.44
CA ASP A 72 20.32 -9.98 -3.39
C ASP A 72 20.28 -10.71 -4.74
N ASN A 73 21.20 -10.29 -5.63
CA ASN A 73 21.64 -11.04 -6.81
C ASN A 73 20.88 -10.88 -8.15
N ARG A 74 20.52 -9.66 -8.59
CA ARG A 74 20.20 -9.42 -10.01
C ARG A 74 21.42 -8.88 -10.76
N SER A 75 21.82 -9.56 -11.83
CA SER A 75 22.99 -9.20 -12.65
C SER A 75 22.68 -7.96 -13.49
N LEU A 76 23.69 -7.12 -13.75
CA LEU A 76 23.58 -5.98 -14.68
C LEU A 76 23.08 -6.40 -16.08
N MET A 77 23.25 -7.67 -16.46
CA MET A 77 22.76 -8.21 -17.73
C MET A 77 21.25 -8.49 -17.75
N ASP A 78 20.63 -8.69 -16.58
CA ASP A 78 19.17 -8.88 -16.45
C ASP A 78 18.44 -7.52 -16.55
N VAL A 79 19.11 -6.44 -16.16
CA VAL A 79 18.59 -5.06 -16.25
C VAL A 79 18.55 -4.56 -17.70
N LEU A 80 19.48 -5.00 -18.57
CA LEU A 80 19.63 -4.48 -19.94
C LEU A 80 18.83 -5.23 -21.02
N ARG A 81 18.29 -6.42 -20.75
CA ARG A 81 17.64 -7.28 -21.79
C ARG A 81 16.13 -7.07 -21.96
N ASN A 82 15.47 -6.32 -21.08
CA ASN A 82 14.02 -6.27 -21.02
C ASN A 82 13.45 -5.01 -21.68
N ILE A 83 13.29 -5.08 -23.01
CA ILE A 83 12.74 -4.01 -23.88
C ILE A 83 11.18 -4.03 -23.92
N GLN A 84 10.55 -4.95 -23.17
CA GLN A 84 9.42 -4.61 -22.32
C GLN A 84 9.87 -4.89 -20.89
N PRO A 85 9.64 -4.03 -19.88
CA PRO A 85 10.18 -4.29 -18.57
C PRO A 85 9.48 -5.51 -17.99
N GLU A 86 10.12 -6.68 -18.08
CA GLU A 86 9.76 -7.89 -17.36
C GLU A 86 9.67 -7.50 -15.87
N GLY A 87 8.46 -7.51 -15.31
CA GLY A 87 8.17 -6.92 -14.00
C GLY A 87 7.40 -5.59 -13.99
N ALA A 88 6.79 -5.18 -15.11
CA ALA A 88 5.75 -4.16 -15.10
C ALA A 88 4.54 -4.62 -14.27
N ILE A 89 4.08 -3.77 -13.35
CA ILE A 89 2.92 -4.04 -12.50
C ILE A 89 1.64 -3.90 -13.35
N ASP A 90 0.85 -4.97 -13.45
CA ASP A 90 -0.53 -4.93 -13.98
C ASP A 90 -1.46 -4.54 -12.83
N GLU A 91 -1.83 -3.26 -12.76
CA GLU A 91 -2.56 -2.73 -11.60
C GLU A 91 -3.93 -3.38 -11.34
N GLU A 92 -4.53 -3.98 -12.36
CA GLU A 92 -5.84 -4.65 -12.27
C GLU A 92 -5.74 -6.09 -11.80
N LYS A 93 -4.56 -6.72 -11.94
CA LYS A 93 -4.35 -8.14 -11.61
C LYS A 93 -3.43 -8.34 -10.43
N ASP A 94 -2.37 -7.55 -10.34
CA ASP A 94 -1.30 -7.75 -9.38
C ASP A 94 -1.68 -7.24 -7.99
N MET A 95 -1.36 -8.06 -6.99
CA MET A 95 -1.56 -7.74 -5.57
C MET A 95 -0.33 -7.07 -5.00
N VAL A 96 -0.53 -6.13 -4.08
CA VAL A 96 0.55 -5.39 -3.43
C VAL A 96 1.34 -6.27 -2.46
N TYR A 97 0.68 -7.20 -1.78
CA TYR A 97 1.25 -7.95 -0.66
C TYR A 97 2.51 -8.77 -1.01
N PRO A 98 2.56 -9.55 -2.11
CA PRO A 98 3.76 -10.30 -2.48
C PRO A 98 4.99 -9.41 -2.71
N GLU A 99 4.81 -8.23 -3.29
CA GLU A 99 5.92 -7.35 -3.65
C GLU A 99 6.41 -6.50 -2.48
N ILE A 100 5.50 -5.97 -1.67
CA ILE A 100 5.84 -5.14 -0.51
C ILE A 100 6.54 -5.94 0.61
N LEU A 101 6.51 -7.28 0.55
CA LEU A 101 7.34 -8.15 1.40
C LEU A 101 8.83 -8.08 1.04
N ASN A 102 9.17 -7.74 -0.21
CA ASN A 102 10.54 -7.76 -0.74
C ASN A 102 11.25 -6.40 -0.64
N GLY A 103 10.58 -5.36 -0.14
CA GLY A 103 11.15 -4.02 -0.07
C GLY A 103 10.08 -2.94 -0.01
N SER A 104 10.45 -1.74 -0.45
CA SER A 104 9.51 -0.62 -0.55
C SER A 104 9.00 -0.45 -1.97
N ILE A 105 7.79 0.09 -2.08
CA ILE A 105 7.22 0.50 -3.36
C ILE A 105 7.27 2.03 -3.44
N THR A 106 7.65 2.56 -4.59
CA THR A 106 7.47 3.98 -4.91
C THR A 106 6.20 4.13 -5.74
N TYR A 107 5.33 5.05 -5.34
CA TYR A 107 4.17 5.49 -6.11
C TYR A 107 4.39 6.93 -6.54
N THR A 108 4.49 7.16 -7.85
CA THR A 108 4.64 8.48 -8.44
C THR A 108 3.27 8.93 -8.96
N TYR A 109 2.83 10.11 -8.57
CA TYR A 109 1.59 10.72 -9.01
C TYR A 109 1.88 12.07 -9.64
N ASP A 110 1.18 12.40 -10.73
CA ASP A 110 1.42 13.59 -11.55
C ASP A 110 2.85 13.61 -12.11
N PHE A 111 3.00 13.31 -13.40
CA PHE A 111 4.31 13.30 -14.04
C PHE A 111 4.87 14.70 -14.33
N GLY A 112 4.05 15.75 -14.17
CA GLY A 112 4.50 17.14 -14.17
C GLY A 112 5.17 17.51 -12.84
N GLU A 113 4.44 17.34 -11.73
CA GLU A 113 4.89 17.71 -10.37
C GLU A 113 5.75 16.63 -9.67
N ASP A 114 5.74 15.39 -10.17
CA ASP A 114 6.55 14.26 -9.69
C ASP A 114 6.35 13.95 -8.20
N TRP A 115 5.08 13.90 -7.76
CA TRP A 115 4.76 13.60 -6.37
C TRP A 115 5.07 12.15 -6.02
N LYS A 116 6.13 11.95 -5.22
CA LYS A 116 6.61 10.61 -4.87
C LYS A 116 6.22 10.17 -3.47
N HIS A 117 5.52 9.03 -3.40
CA HIS A 117 5.22 8.34 -2.16
C HIS A 117 6.12 7.13 -2.01
N LYS A 118 6.80 7.05 -0.88
CA LYS A 118 7.41 5.80 -0.43
C LYS A 118 6.38 5.01 0.39
N ILE A 119 6.16 3.76 -0.01
CA ILE A 119 5.24 2.83 0.63
C ILE A 119 6.08 1.70 1.24
N GLU A 120 5.88 1.45 2.53
CA GLU A 120 6.62 0.44 3.29
C GLU A 120 5.65 -0.44 4.08
N LEU A 121 5.95 -1.74 4.17
CA LEU A 121 5.20 -2.68 5.00
C LEU A 121 5.36 -2.32 6.49
N GLY A 122 4.24 -2.23 7.19
CA GLY A 122 4.16 -2.16 8.64
C GLY A 122 3.97 -3.54 9.26
N LYS A 123 2.99 -3.63 10.18
CA LYS A 123 2.57 -4.91 10.75
C LYS A 123 1.61 -5.65 9.79
N VAL A 124 1.67 -6.98 9.79
CA VAL A 124 0.66 -7.87 9.18
C VAL A 124 -0.25 -8.47 10.24
N TYR A 125 -1.47 -8.82 9.87
CA TYR A 125 -2.53 -9.23 10.81
C TYR A 125 -3.19 -10.54 10.39
N THR A 126 -3.39 -11.43 11.36
CA THR A 126 -4.23 -12.62 11.16
C THR A 126 -5.71 -12.27 11.21
N SER A 127 -6.56 -13.19 10.74
CA SER A 127 -8.01 -13.03 10.82
C SER A 127 -8.51 -12.83 12.26
N ALA A 128 -7.91 -13.48 13.26
CA ALA A 128 -8.30 -13.30 14.66
C ALA A 128 -7.93 -11.92 15.21
N GLU A 129 -6.77 -11.37 14.80
CA GLU A 129 -6.36 -10.02 15.21
C GLU A 129 -7.24 -8.92 14.60
N LEU A 130 -7.87 -9.19 13.45
CA LEU A 130 -8.65 -8.20 12.68
C LEU A 130 -10.15 -8.15 13.05
N MET A 131 -10.66 -9.02 13.92
CA MET A 131 -12.11 -9.26 14.15
C MET A 131 -12.99 -8.02 14.46
N ARG A 132 -12.43 -6.81 14.60
CA ARG A 132 -13.16 -5.57 14.90
C ARG A 132 -12.97 -4.45 13.89
N HIS A 133 -12.29 -4.69 12.77
CA HIS A 133 -11.96 -3.63 11.81
C HIS A 133 -12.46 -3.96 10.41
N ASP A 134 -13.32 -3.09 9.92
CA ASP A 134 -13.68 -3.00 8.52
C ASP A 134 -12.52 -2.39 7.72
N LEU A 135 -12.14 -3.01 6.61
CA LEU A 135 -11.06 -2.55 5.74
C LEU A 135 -11.60 -1.88 4.47
N PRO A 136 -10.93 -0.84 3.95
CA PRO A 136 -9.67 -0.25 4.44
C PRO A 136 -9.86 0.76 5.57
N LEU A 137 -8.81 0.99 6.36
CA LEU A 137 -8.85 1.89 7.53
C LEU A 137 -7.56 2.71 7.65
N CYS A 138 -7.65 4.03 7.73
CA CYS A 138 -6.55 4.89 8.18
C CYS A 138 -6.45 4.88 9.70
N ILE A 139 -5.30 4.43 10.21
CA ILE A 139 -5.06 4.28 11.65
C ILE A 139 -4.30 5.46 12.25
N ARG A 140 -3.43 6.12 11.46
CA ARG A 140 -2.70 7.33 11.83
C ARG A 140 -2.23 8.10 10.60
N GLY A 141 -1.82 9.35 10.81
CA GLY A 141 -1.24 10.21 9.79
C GLY A 141 -0.65 11.47 10.40
N ARG A 142 0.13 12.19 9.61
CA ARG A 142 0.81 13.44 9.99
C ARG A 142 0.85 14.38 8.79
N GLY A 143 0.78 15.69 9.06
CA GLY A 143 0.95 16.74 8.05
C GLY A 143 -0.30 16.94 7.21
N ASN A 144 -0.55 18.19 6.82
CA ASN A 144 -1.64 18.53 5.91
C ASN A 144 -1.48 17.77 4.58
N ASN A 145 -2.57 17.66 3.85
CA ASN A 145 -2.50 17.28 2.45
C ASN A 145 -1.69 18.33 1.69
N MET A 146 -1.15 17.97 0.52
CA MET A 146 -0.62 18.94 -0.42
C MET A 146 -1.67 19.21 -1.48
N LEU A 147 -1.69 20.42 -2.04
CA LEU A 147 -2.47 20.67 -3.24
C LEU A 147 -1.94 19.81 -4.39
N GLU A 148 -2.85 19.27 -5.19
CA GLU A 148 -2.54 18.38 -6.30
C GLU A 148 -1.68 19.08 -7.36
N ASP A 149 -2.17 20.23 -7.85
CA ASP A 149 -1.49 21.07 -8.85
C ASP A 149 -0.63 22.17 -8.21
N GLY A 150 -0.25 22.02 -6.94
CA GLY A 150 0.43 23.06 -6.18
C GLY A 150 1.94 22.86 -6.10
N PHE A 151 2.71 23.95 -6.21
CA PHE A 151 4.15 23.96 -5.96
C PHE A 151 4.48 23.80 -4.46
N GLU A 152 4.22 22.63 -3.88
CA GLU A 152 4.43 22.34 -2.45
C GLU A 152 3.62 23.22 -1.49
N GLU A 153 2.41 23.60 -1.90
CA GLU A 153 1.49 24.34 -1.04
C GLU A 153 0.62 23.40 -0.18
N PRO A 154 0.44 23.70 1.13
CA PRO A 154 -0.40 22.89 1.99
C PRO A 154 -1.87 23.04 1.60
N GLY A 155 -2.51 21.90 1.33
CA GLY A 155 -3.96 21.77 1.19
C GLY A 155 -4.66 21.54 2.53
N ALA A 156 -5.77 20.78 2.46
CA ALA A 156 -6.62 20.52 3.62
C ALA A 156 -5.85 19.89 4.81
N PRO A 157 -6.19 20.24 6.06
CA PRO A 157 -5.62 19.58 7.23
C PRO A 157 -5.87 18.07 7.25
N TYR A 158 -4.91 17.31 7.80
CA TYR A 158 -5.11 15.88 8.01
C TYR A 158 -6.33 15.61 8.91
N SER A 159 -7.24 14.77 8.44
CA SER A 159 -8.39 14.30 9.21
C SER A 159 -8.57 12.80 9.03
N ARG A 160 -8.21 12.03 10.06
CA ARG A 160 -8.39 10.57 10.09
C ARG A 160 -9.85 10.18 9.87
N ASP A 161 -10.77 10.89 10.53
CA ASP A 161 -12.19 10.59 10.47
C ASP A 161 -12.76 10.87 9.07
N ASN A 162 -12.28 11.92 8.40
CA ASN A 162 -12.67 12.18 7.02
C ASN A 162 -12.16 11.08 6.08
N ILE A 163 -10.90 10.69 6.19
CA ILE A 163 -10.32 9.60 5.37
C ILE A 163 -11.09 8.31 5.58
N ASN A 164 -11.37 7.94 6.84
CA ASN A 164 -12.10 6.70 7.16
C ASN A 164 -13.55 6.71 6.66
N ARG A 165 -14.22 7.87 6.68
CA ARG A 165 -15.53 8.02 6.06
C ARG A 165 -15.47 7.82 4.54
N GLN A 166 -14.45 8.34 3.86
CA GLN A 166 -14.28 8.14 2.43
C GLN A 166 -13.91 6.70 2.09
N PHE A 167 -13.06 6.05 2.89
CA PHE A 167 -12.76 4.63 2.78
C PHE A 167 -14.01 3.75 2.96
N TYR A 168 -14.90 4.11 3.88
CA TYR A 168 -16.20 3.45 4.01
C TYR A 168 -16.99 3.52 2.71
N TYR A 169 -17.15 4.70 2.09
CA TYR A 169 -17.87 4.83 0.83
C TYR A 169 -17.16 4.15 -0.35
N TRP A 170 -15.82 4.18 -0.37
CA TRP A 170 -15.02 3.43 -1.33
C TRP A 170 -15.30 1.93 -1.23
N ARG A 171 -15.27 1.37 -0.02
CA ARG A 171 -15.59 -0.05 0.23
C ARG A 171 -16.97 -0.41 -0.27
N MET A 172 -17.99 0.38 0.07
CA MET A 172 -19.37 0.11 -0.31
C MET A 172 -19.57 0.07 -1.84
N ARG A 173 -18.81 0.87 -2.59
CA ARG A 173 -18.83 0.88 -4.07
C ARG A 173 -18.11 -0.34 -4.68
N ASN A 174 -17.11 -0.86 -3.99
CA ASN A 174 -16.24 -1.94 -4.47
C ASN A 174 -16.59 -3.33 -3.89
N ALA A 175 -17.64 -3.44 -3.06
CA ALA A 175 -18.04 -4.69 -2.39
C ALA A 175 -18.80 -5.69 -3.29
N LYS A 176 -18.45 -5.78 -4.58
CA LYS A 176 -19.07 -6.73 -5.53
C LYS A 176 -18.27 -8.01 -5.67
#